data_AF-A0A662QR02-F1
#
_entry.id   AF-A0A662QR02-F1
#
_cell.length_a   1.000
_cell.length_b   1.000
_cell.length_c   1.000
_cell.angle_alpha   90.00
_cell.angle_beta   90.00
_cell.angle_gamma   90.00
#
_symmetry.space_group_name_H-M   'P 1'
#
loop_
_entity.id
_entity.type
_entity.pdbx_description
1 polymer ?
#
loop_
_entity_poly.entity_id
_entity_poly.type
_entity_poly.pdbx_seq_one_letter_code
_entity_poly.pdbx_strand_id
1 'polypeptide(L)' 'MRCIFCKSDCVVKNGKRKRKVATKQSYLCTNCKKQFVEPDDFERMWHKPMIITRAVHQHIDGLSLSKVQNHLWQHGGI' A
#
# COMPACT_ATOMS: atom_id res chain seq x y z
N MET A 1 -17.03 1.01 9.34
CA MET A 1 -16.15 0.35 8.35
C MET A 1 -16.89 -0.85 7.80
N ARG A 2 -17.07 -0.93 6.48
CA ARG A 2 -17.81 -2.03 5.84
C ARG A 2 -16.86 -3.10 5.34
N CYS A 3 -17.32 -4.34 5.32
CA CYS A 3 -16.55 -5.42 4.71
C CYS A 3 -16.39 -5.20 3.20
N ILE A 4 -15.16 -5.25 2.70
CA ILE A 4 -14.87 -5.09 1.26
C ILE A 4 -15.54 -6.20 0.42
N PHE A 5 -15.72 -7.38 0.99
CA PHE A 5 -16.25 -8.54 0.28
C PHE A 5 -17.77 -8.63 0.28
N CYS A 6 -18.42 -8.40 1.43
CA CYS A 6 -19.86 -8.59 1.59
C CYS A 6 -20.63 -7.32 1.96
N LYS A 7 -19.93 -6.18 2.08
CA LYS A 7 -20.49 -4.85 2.42
C LYS A 7 -21.24 -4.74 3.75
N SER A 8 -21.30 -5.81 4.55
CA SER A 8 -21.88 -5.77 5.90
C SER A 8 -21.06 -4.92 6.86
N ASP A 9 -21.72 -4.37 7.89
CA ASP A 9 -21.12 -3.56 8.95
C ASP A 9 -20.51 -4.40 10.08
N CYS A 10 -20.63 -5.73 10.00
CA CYS A 10 -20.15 -6.67 11.02
C CYS A 10 -18.63 -6.92 10.87
N VAL A 11 -17.82 -5.92 11.20
CA VAL A 11 -16.34 -5.95 11.09
C VAL A 11 -15.70 -5.73 12.45
N VAL A 12 -14.78 -6.63 12.84
CA VAL A 12 -14.02 -6.56 14.09
C VAL A 12 -12.52 -6.44 13.82
N LYS A 13 -11.77 -5.83 14.74
CA LYS A 13 -10.30 -5.75 14.68
C LYS A 13 -9.72 -7.13 15.00
N ASN A 14 -8.89 -7.68 14.11
CA ASN A 14 -8.27 -9.00 14.27
C ASN A 14 -6.76 -8.94 14.02
N GLY A 15 -6.03 -8.38 15.00
CA GLY A 15 -4.57 -8.30 14.99
C GLY A 15 -3.99 -7.25 14.04
N LYS A 16 -2.66 -7.21 13.92
CA LYS A 16 -1.94 -6.24 13.08
C LYS A 16 -1.08 -6.97 12.05
N ARG A 17 -1.14 -6.54 10.80
CA ARG A 17 -0.29 -7.03 9.72
C ARG A 17 0.97 -6.16 9.62
N LYS A 18 2.11 -6.72 10.02
CA LYS A 18 3.42 -6.06 9.89
C LYS A 18 3.91 -6.19 8.44
N ARG A 19 4.35 -5.08 7.85
CA ARG A 19 5.11 -5.02 6.59
C ARG A 19 6.37 -4.20 6.80
N LYS A 20 7.33 -4.29 5.87
CA LYS A 20 8.58 -3.51 5.93
C LYS A 20 8.34 -2.00 6.04
N VAL A 21 7.31 -1.49 5.34
CA VAL A 21 6.99 -0.04 5.32
C VAL A 21 6.19 0.40 6.54
N ALA A 22 5.16 -0.37 6.89
CA ALA A 22 4.18 0.02 7.90
C ALA A 22 3.49 -1.20 8.50
N THR A 23 3.04 -1.05 9.75
CA THR A 23 2.15 -2.02 10.39
C THR A 23 0.72 -1.54 10.22
N LYS A 24 -0.12 -2.33 9.54
CA LYS A 24 -1.53 -1.99 9.29
C LYS A 24 -2.44 -2.82 10.18
N GLN A 25 -3.57 -2.25 10.58
CA GLN A 25 -4.60 -2.97 11.32
C GLN A 25 -5.26 -4.00 10.39
N SER A 26 -5.39 -5.23 10.86
CA SER A 26 -6.15 -6.27 10.17
C SER A 26 -7.55 -6.35 10.75
N TYR A 27 -8.53 -6.61 9.90
CA TYR A 27 -9.95 -6.65 10.21
C TYR A 27 -10.54 -7.99 9.77
N LEU A 28 -11.45 -8.54 10.56
CA LEU A 28 -12.19 -9.75 10.24
C LEU A 28 -13.67 -9.40 10.12
N CYS A 29 -14.29 -9.79 9.03
CA CYS A 29 -15.74 -9.73 8.92
C CYS A 29 -16.35 -10.96 9.61
N THR A 30 -17.26 -10.78 10.56
CA THR A 30 -17.91 -11.92 11.23
C THR A 30 -18.96 -12.60 10.35
N ASN A 31 -19.57 -11.86 9.41
CA ASN A 31 -20.53 -12.40 8.45
C ASN A 31 -19.87 -13.34 7.42
N CYS A 32 -18.94 -12.83 6.61
CA CYS A 32 -18.29 -13.65 5.57
C CYS A 32 -17.02 -14.37 6.04
N LYS A 33 -16.60 -14.18 7.30
CA LYS A 33 -15.40 -14.76 7.92
C LYS A 33 -14.08 -14.46 7.19
N LYS A 34 -14.06 -13.50 6.27
CA LYS A 34 -12.85 -13.09 5.54
C LYS A 34 -12.10 -12.02 6.30
N GLN A 35 -10.77 -12.16 6.33
CA GLN A 35 -9.87 -11.17 6.89
C GLN A 35 -9.35 -10.23 5.80
N PHE A 36 -9.30 -8.93 6.09
CA PHE A 36 -8.81 -7.91 5.18
C PHE A 36 -8.10 -6.79 5.95
N VAL A 37 -7.27 -6.06 5.22
CA VAL A 37 -6.72 -4.80 5.70
C VAL A 37 -7.48 -3.69 5.00
N GLU A 38 -7.59 -2.53 5.62
CA GLU A 38 -8.16 -1.35 4.98
C GLU A 38 -7.45 -1.09 3.64
N PRO A 39 -8.22 -0.94 2.53
CA PRO A 39 -7.64 -0.68 1.24
C PRO A 39 -7.00 0.70 1.24
N ASP A 40 -5.81 0.76 0.66
CA ASP A 40 -4.97 1.95 0.49
C ASP A 40 -4.51 1.91 -0.97
N ASP A 41 -4.37 3.09 -1.60
CA ASP A 41 -3.89 3.23 -2.97
C ASP A 41 -2.50 2.58 -3.19
N PHE A 42 -1.75 2.32 -2.11
CA PHE A 42 -0.44 1.65 -2.14
C PHE A 42 -0.49 0.22 -1.57
N GLU A 43 -1.54 -0.52 -1.90
CA GLU A 43 -1.66 -1.93 -1.56
C GLU A 43 -0.48 -2.76 -2.10
N ARG A 44 -0.01 -3.71 -1.28
CA ARG A 44 1.09 -4.67 -1.62
C ARG A 44 2.46 -4.04 -1.94
N MET A 45 2.60 -2.72 -1.87
CA MET A 45 3.86 -2.04 -2.12
C MET A 45 4.88 -2.20 -0.98
N TRP A 46 6.17 -2.26 -1.34
CA TRP A 46 7.31 -2.40 -0.42
C TRP A 46 8.04 -1.09 -0.13
N HIS A 47 7.83 -0.08 -0.96
CA HIS A 47 8.38 1.25 -0.77
C HIS A 47 7.32 2.20 -0.24
N LYS A 48 7.74 3.30 0.37
CA LYS A 48 6.81 4.33 0.84
C LYS A 48 6.07 4.94 -0.37
N PRO A 49 4.79 5.31 -0.22
CA PRO A 49 3.99 5.96 -1.27
C PRO A 49 4.73 7.08 -2.01
N MET A 50 5.40 7.97 -1.27
CA MET A 50 6.12 9.11 -1.80
C MET A 50 7.21 8.73 -2.83
N ILE A 51 7.91 7.62 -2.62
CA ILE A 51 8.97 7.14 -3.53
C ILE A 51 8.33 6.65 -4.84
N ILE A 52 7.23 5.90 -4.73
CA ILE A 52 6.52 5.32 -5.86
C ILE A 52 5.90 6.44 -6.70
N THR A 53 5.21 7.39 -6.06
CA THR A 53 4.63 8.55 -6.74
C THR A 53 5.71 9.38 -7.44
N ARG A 54 6.86 9.60 -6.80
CA ARG A 54 7.99 10.31 -7.42
C ARG A 54 8.51 9.58 -8.66
N ALA A 55 8.69 8.27 -8.58
CA ALA A 55 9.14 7.46 -9.72
C ALA A 55 8.17 7.57 -10.91
N VAL A 56 6.87 7.48 -10.64
CA VAL A 56 5.82 7.60 -11.64
C VAL A 56 5.79 9.01 -12.24
N HIS A 57 5.83 10.05 -11.42
CA HIS A 57 5.86 11.44 -11.86
C HIS A 57 7.03 11.70 -12.81
N GLN A 58 8.23 11.28 -12.43
CA GLN A 58 9.43 11.46 -13.24
C GLN A 58 9.36 10.75 -14.58
N HIS A 59 8.77 9.56 -14.61
CA HIS A 59 8.59 8.83 -15.85
C HIS A 59 7.59 9.54 -16.78
N ILE A 60 6.49 10.06 -16.21
CA ILE A 60 5.50 10.86 -16.95
C ILE A 60 6.12 12.15 -17.49
N ASP A 61 7.03 12.79 -16.75
CA ASP A 61 7.79 13.97 -17.20
C ASP A 61 8.78 13.68 -18.35
N GLY A 62 8.91 12.41 -18.76
CA GLY A 62 9.75 12.00 -19.89
C GLY A 62 11.14 11.47 -19.51
N LEU A 63 11.41 11.24 -18.22
CA LEU A 63 12.62 10.53 -17.82
C LEU A 63 12.53 9.05 -18.19
N SER A 64 13.61 8.52 -18.78
CA SER A 64 13.73 7.09 -19.01
C SER A 64 13.81 6.33 -17.68
N LEU A 65 13.36 5.07 -17.68
CA LEU A 65 13.37 4.23 -16.47
C LEU A 65 14.76 4.17 -15.81
N SER A 66 15.83 4.11 -16.59
CA SER A 66 17.21 4.13 -16.08
C SER A 66 17.56 5.46 -15.40
N LYS A 67 17.12 6.60 -15.94
CA LYS A 67 17.32 7.91 -15.31
C LYS A 67 16.52 8.04 -14.03
N VAL A 68 15.28 7.55 -14.01
CA VAL A 68 14.44 7.51 -12.80
C VAL A 68 15.12 6.66 -11.73
N GLN A 69 15.60 5.46 -12.07
CA GLN A 69 16.33 4.60 -11.15
C GLN A 69 17.58 5.29 -10.58
N ASN A 70 18.41 5.86 -11.44
CA ASN A 70 19.62 6.57 -11.00
C ASN A 70 19.29 7.74 -10.07
N HIS A 71 18.23 8.49 -10.36
CA HIS A 71 17.79 9.59 -9.54
C HIS A 71 17.23 9.13 -8.18
N LEU A 72 16.48 8.02 -8.14
CA LEU A 72 16.02 7.39 -6.90
C LEU A 72 17.19 6.87 -6.06
N TRP A 73 18.24 6.33 -6.70
CA TRP A 73 19.45 5.89 -6.02
C TRP A 73 20.22 7.09 -5.43
N GLN A 74 20.44 8.14 -6.23
CA GLN A 74 21.19 9.34 -5.82
C GLN A 74 20.51 10.13 -4.70
N HIS A 75 19.19 10.32 -4.76
CA HIS A 75 18.46 11.18 -3.81
C HIS A 75 17.59 10.42 -2.80
N GLY A 76 17.24 9.18 -3.10
CA GLY A 76 16.40 8.34 -2.24
C GLY A 76 17.20 7.31 -1.45
N GLY A 77 18.42 6.96 -1.88
CA GLY A 77 19.23 5.92 -1.26
C GLY A 77 18.57 4.53 -1.35
N ILE A 78 17.77 4.29 -2.39
CA ILE A 78 16.98 3.08 -2.63
C ILE A 78 17.51 2.35 -3.85
#